data_AF-A0A9X2W9P0-F1
#
_entry.id   AF-A0A9X2W9P0-F1
#
_cell.length_a   1.000
_cell.length_b   1.000
_cell.length_c   1.000
_cell.angle_alpha   90.00
_cell.angle_beta   90.00
_cell.angle_gamma   90.00
#
_symmetry.space_group_name_H-M   'P 1'
#
loop_
_entity.id
_entity.type
_entity.pdbx_description
1 polymer ?
#
loop_
_entity_poly.entity_id
_entity_poly.type
_entity_poly.pdbx_seq_one_letter_code
_entity_poly.pdbx_strand_id
1 'polypeptide(L)'
;MGVLAQCADCDWHAFLFNGITQWWFPGEMHWQSLAIMPSEVEIPTNHIIRLDKAAWQQITDKPEVTSVLNEWQKMPASKAFPPCAQRLMVIKALNKSKESGSLSPADQKVYALYYLNGGRQELESDALKAALPKVLNRTRSLAEVLVNLAETQY
;
A
#
# COMPACT_ATOMS: atom_id res chain seq x y z
N MET A 1 -10.26 2.18 9.98
CA MET A 1 -11.53 1.59 10.46
C MET A 1 -12.06 2.28 11.71
N GLY A 2 -11.25 2.53 12.74
CA GLY A 2 -11.72 3.20 13.97
C GLY A 2 -12.41 4.54 13.74
N VAL A 3 -11.89 5.39 12.84
CA VAL A 3 -12.50 6.69 12.51
C VAL A 3 -13.90 6.54 11.93
N LEU A 4 -14.09 5.62 10.96
CA LEU A 4 -15.40 5.42 10.34
C LEU A 4 -16.43 4.90 11.36
N ALA A 5 -15.99 4.06 12.31
CA ALA A 5 -16.85 3.52 13.36
C ALA A 5 -17.35 4.59 14.35
N GLN A 6 -16.65 5.71 14.47
CA GLN A 6 -17.00 6.83 15.36
C GLN A 6 -17.96 7.84 14.73
N CYS A 7 -18.23 7.75 13.41
CA CYS A 7 -19.11 8.65 12.68
C CYS A 7 -20.60 8.22 12.76
N ALA A 8 -21.09 7.82 13.93
CA ALA A 8 -22.45 7.28 14.10
C ALA A 8 -23.56 8.31 13.80
N ASP A 9 -23.20 9.59 13.83
CA ASP A 9 -24.03 10.74 13.46
C ASP A 9 -24.19 10.91 11.93
N CYS A 10 -23.37 10.24 11.13
CA CYS A 10 -23.40 10.35 9.68
C CYS A 10 -24.43 9.40 9.04
N ASP A 11 -25.23 9.92 8.12
CA ASP A 11 -26.29 9.17 7.42
C ASP A 11 -25.79 7.87 6.73
N TRP A 12 -24.60 7.92 6.13
CA TRP A 12 -23.98 6.77 5.46
C TRP A 12 -23.50 5.67 6.43
N HIS A 13 -23.38 5.96 7.73
CA HIS A 13 -22.87 5.03 8.74
C HIS A 13 -23.80 3.82 8.88
N ALA A 14 -25.11 4.05 8.94
CA ALA A 14 -26.12 3.00 9.00
C ALA A 14 -26.00 2.02 7.83
N PHE A 15 -25.70 2.51 6.62
CA PHE A 15 -25.52 1.67 5.44
C PHE A 15 -24.17 0.92 5.46
N LEU A 16 -23.10 1.55 5.94
CA LEU A 16 -21.77 0.95 5.96
C LEU A 16 -21.68 -0.21 6.96
N PHE A 17 -22.24 -0.03 8.16
CA PHE A 17 -22.15 -1.03 9.23
C PHE A 17 -23.42 -1.87 9.38
N ASN A 18 -24.58 -1.38 8.95
CA ASN A 18 -25.84 -2.14 8.86
C ASN A 18 -26.14 -3.03 10.09
N GLY A 19 -26.11 -2.42 11.28
CA GLY A 19 -26.38 -3.11 12.54
C GLY A 19 -25.20 -3.92 13.11
N ILE A 20 -24.04 -3.95 12.45
CA ILE A 20 -22.82 -4.52 13.02
C ILE A 20 -22.34 -3.63 14.17
N THR A 21 -22.32 -4.17 15.37
CA THR A 21 -21.88 -3.49 16.60
C THR A 21 -20.46 -3.83 17.01
N GLN A 22 -19.86 -4.86 16.39
CA GLN A 22 -18.50 -5.30 16.68
C GLN A 22 -17.82 -5.80 15.42
N TRP A 23 -16.58 -5.35 15.22
CA TRP A 23 -15.71 -5.78 14.13
C TRP A 23 -14.40 -6.35 14.67
N TRP A 24 -13.78 -7.25 13.92
CA TRP A 24 -12.47 -7.81 14.24
C TRP A 24 -11.46 -7.43 13.17
N PHE A 25 -10.29 -6.96 13.58
CA PHE A 25 -9.21 -6.63 12.67
C PHE A 25 -7.88 -7.24 13.15
N PRO A 26 -6.95 -7.56 12.24
CA PRO A 26 -5.66 -8.10 12.64
C PRO A 26 -4.85 -7.02 13.38
N GLY A 27 -4.53 -7.27 14.65
CA GLY A 27 -3.54 -6.51 15.41
C GLY A 27 -2.14 -7.10 15.26
N GLU A 28 -1.16 -6.52 15.96
CA GLU A 28 0.26 -6.93 15.85
C GLU A 28 0.52 -8.37 16.28
N MET A 29 -0.14 -8.84 17.35
CA MET A 29 0.05 -10.19 17.88
C MET A 29 -1.23 -11.03 17.91
N HIS A 30 -2.39 -10.40 17.92
CA HIS A 30 -3.69 -11.08 17.99
C HIS A 30 -4.75 -10.23 17.28
N TRP A 31 -5.87 -10.86 16.95
CA TRP A 31 -7.06 -10.14 16.50
C TRP A 31 -7.49 -9.16 17.59
N GLN A 32 -7.85 -7.95 17.16
CA GLN A 32 -8.35 -6.89 18.03
C GLN A 32 -9.82 -6.64 17.70
N SER A 33 -10.63 -6.46 18.73
CA SER A 33 -12.03 -6.06 18.57
C SER A 33 -12.14 -4.55 18.47
N LEU A 34 -13.04 -4.11 17.60
CA LEU A 34 -13.46 -2.72 17.45
C LEU A 34 -14.95 -2.67 17.73
N ALA A 35 -15.34 -1.97 18.81
CA ALA A 35 -16.73 -1.63 19.04
C ALA A 35 -17.17 -0.59 18.01
N ILE A 36 -18.32 -0.82 17.37
CA ILE A 36 -18.96 0.10 16.45
C ILE A 36 -20.20 0.64 17.14
N MET A 37 -20.27 1.96 17.30
CA MET A 37 -21.44 2.60 17.87
C MET A 37 -22.63 2.40 16.93
N PRO A 38 -23.83 2.04 17.43
CA PRO A 38 -25.02 2.04 16.60
C PRO A 38 -25.23 3.41 15.95
N SER A 39 -25.76 3.43 14.73
CA SER A 39 -26.10 4.68 14.04
C SER A 39 -27.10 5.48 14.88
N GLU A 40 -26.85 6.78 15.02
CA GLU A 40 -27.75 7.73 15.67
C GLU A 40 -28.86 8.21 14.70
N VAL A 41 -28.68 7.96 13.40
CA VAL A 41 -29.68 8.28 12.37
C VAL A 41 -30.74 7.17 12.30
N GLU A 42 -31.98 7.50 12.71
CA GLU A 42 -33.12 6.56 12.75
C GLU A 42 -33.60 6.13 11.36
N ILE A 43 -33.65 7.05 10.40
CA ILE A 43 -34.13 6.80 9.03
C ILE A 43 -33.06 7.26 8.04
N PRO A 44 -32.11 6.37 7.70
CA PRO A 44 -30.99 6.77 6.87
C PRO A 44 -31.41 6.90 5.39
N THR A 45 -30.93 7.93 4.70
CA THR A 45 -31.37 8.25 3.32
C THR A 45 -30.25 8.29 2.29
N ASN A 46 -29.02 8.49 2.72
CA ASN A 46 -27.86 8.69 1.86
C ASN A 46 -26.72 7.72 2.19
N HIS A 47 -26.34 6.92 1.20
CA HIS A 47 -25.27 5.93 1.30
C HIS A 47 -23.91 6.46 0.82
N ILE A 48 -23.83 7.70 0.33
CA ILE A 48 -22.58 8.29 -0.15
C ILE A 48 -21.72 8.67 1.06
N ILE A 49 -20.59 7.98 1.21
CA ILE A 49 -19.60 8.27 2.25
C ILE A 49 -18.94 9.62 1.95
N ARG A 50 -19.16 10.59 2.84
CA ARG A 50 -18.50 11.90 2.81
C ARG A 50 -17.66 12.03 4.06
N LEU A 51 -16.37 12.26 3.87
CA LEU A 51 -15.40 12.39 4.95
C LEU A 51 -14.83 13.79 4.90
N ASP A 52 -14.67 14.41 6.08
CA ASP A 52 -13.86 15.59 6.18
C ASP A 52 -12.38 15.25 5.89
N LYS A 53 -11.57 16.31 5.75
CA LYS A 53 -10.16 16.16 5.41
C LYS A 53 -9.38 15.36 6.47
N ALA A 54 -9.70 15.52 7.76
CA ALA A 54 -8.99 14.87 8.84
C ALA A 54 -9.32 13.37 8.90
N ALA A 55 -10.59 13.01 8.76
CA ALA A 55 -11.05 11.62 8.67
C ALA A 55 -10.49 10.93 7.42
N TRP A 56 -10.50 11.63 6.28
CA TRP A 56 -9.89 11.12 5.05
C TRP A 56 -8.39 10.85 5.22
N GLN A 57 -7.64 11.77 5.82
CA GLN A 57 -6.20 11.62 6.06
C GLN A 57 -5.85 10.45 6.98
N GLN A 58 -6.75 10.07 7.89
CA GLN A 58 -6.52 8.94 8.81
C GLN A 58 -6.76 7.57 8.16
N ILE A 59 -7.56 7.50 7.10
CA ILE A 59 -7.85 6.24 6.40
C ILE A 59 -7.14 6.11 5.06
N THR A 60 -6.66 7.23 4.50
CA THR A 60 -5.94 7.23 3.23
C THR A 60 -4.54 6.64 3.40
N ASP A 61 -4.02 6.11 2.30
CA ASP A 61 -2.69 5.56 2.26
C ASP A 61 -1.61 6.63 2.34
N LYS A 62 -0.40 6.22 2.73
CA LYS A 62 0.78 7.08 2.58
C LYS A 62 0.95 7.43 1.09
N PRO A 63 1.37 8.67 0.75
CA PRO A 63 1.54 9.09 -0.64
C PRO A 63 2.42 8.15 -1.50
N GLU A 64 3.44 7.55 -0.88
CA GLU A 64 4.31 6.55 -1.51
C GLU A 64 3.55 5.29 -1.97
N VAL A 65 2.62 4.78 -1.15
CA VAL A 65 1.79 3.62 -1.47
C VAL A 65 0.85 3.95 -2.61
N THR A 66 0.15 5.09 -2.55
CA THR A 66 -0.74 5.54 -3.62
C THR A 66 0.01 5.74 -4.95
N SER A 67 1.21 6.34 -4.90
CA SER A 67 2.04 6.59 -6.08
C SER A 67 2.50 5.30 -6.76
N VAL A 68 2.92 4.28 -5.99
CA VAL A 68 3.31 2.98 -6.55
C VAL A 68 2.09 2.22 -7.06
N LEU A 69 0.99 2.21 -6.29
CA LEU A 69 -0.25 1.51 -6.67
C LEU A 69 -0.81 2.02 -7.99
N ASN A 70 -0.89 3.35 -8.17
CA ASN A 70 -1.38 3.96 -9.39
C ASN A 70 -0.54 3.59 -10.62
N GLU A 71 0.78 3.48 -10.49
CA GLU A 71 1.63 3.05 -11.60
C GLU A 71 1.50 1.54 -11.86
N TRP A 72 1.49 0.73 -10.81
CA TRP A 72 1.40 -0.72 -10.97
C TRP A 72 0.05 -1.16 -11.56
N GLN A 73 -1.05 -0.49 -11.22
CA GLN A 73 -2.38 -0.76 -11.78
C GLN A 73 -2.47 -0.53 -13.29
N LYS A 74 -1.54 0.24 -13.89
CA LYS A 74 -1.42 0.39 -15.35
C LYS A 74 -0.71 -0.80 -15.99
N MET A 75 -0.06 -1.66 -15.21
CA MET A 75 0.77 -2.77 -15.68
C MET A 75 -0.01 -4.09 -15.66
N PRO A 76 0.25 -5.03 -16.60
CA PRO A 76 -0.46 -6.31 -16.68
C PRO A 76 -0.36 -7.16 -15.41
N ALA A 77 0.80 -7.14 -14.72
CA ALA A 77 1.03 -7.97 -13.53
C ALA A 77 0.04 -7.67 -12.39
N SER A 78 -0.49 -6.45 -12.30
CA SER A 78 -1.47 -6.07 -11.27
C SER A 78 -2.81 -6.80 -11.43
N LYS A 79 -3.18 -7.19 -12.65
CA LYS A 79 -4.47 -7.81 -12.97
C LYS A 79 -4.62 -9.21 -12.37
N ALA A 80 -3.53 -9.85 -11.98
CA ALA A 80 -3.54 -11.13 -11.28
C ALA A 80 -4.02 -11.02 -9.82
N PHE A 81 -4.13 -9.81 -9.28
CA PHE A 81 -4.47 -9.56 -7.88
C PHE A 81 -5.78 -8.78 -7.76
N PRO A 82 -6.69 -9.14 -6.83
CA PRO A 82 -7.86 -8.33 -6.53
C PRO A 82 -7.44 -6.99 -5.88
N PRO A 83 -8.26 -5.92 -5.96
CA PRO A 83 -7.89 -4.58 -5.50
C PRO A 83 -7.39 -4.51 -4.04
N CYS A 84 -8.03 -5.27 -3.13
CA CYS A 84 -7.62 -5.33 -1.73
C CYS A 84 -6.23 -5.96 -1.54
N ALA A 85 -5.89 -6.98 -2.33
CA ALA A 85 -4.58 -7.61 -2.31
C ALA A 85 -3.51 -6.72 -2.97
N GLN A 86 -3.88 -5.96 -4.01
CA GLN A 86 -2.93 -5.06 -4.69
C GLN A 86 -2.30 -4.06 -3.71
N ARG A 87 -3.12 -3.40 -2.88
CA ARG A 87 -2.63 -2.47 -1.86
C ARG A 87 -1.64 -3.13 -0.89
N LEU A 88 -1.97 -4.33 -0.40
CA LEU A 88 -1.10 -5.07 0.52
C LEU A 88 0.23 -5.48 -0.15
N MET A 89 0.19 -5.85 -1.42
CA MET A 89 1.39 -6.18 -2.20
C MET A 89 2.30 -4.96 -2.37
N VAL A 90 1.74 -3.79 -2.64
CA VAL A 90 2.50 -2.53 -2.73
C VAL A 90 3.18 -2.20 -1.39
N ILE A 91 2.46 -2.29 -0.28
CA ILE A 91 3.02 -2.06 1.06
C ILE A 91 4.18 -3.03 1.32
N LYS A 92 4.00 -4.32 0.99
CA LYS A 92 5.05 -5.33 1.13
C LYS A 92 6.29 -4.99 0.29
N ALA A 93 6.10 -4.60 -0.97
CA ALA A 93 7.20 -4.25 -1.87
C ALA A 93 7.96 -3.01 -1.39
N LEU A 94 7.27 -2.00 -0.88
CA LEU A 94 7.86 -0.81 -0.27
C LEU A 94 8.59 -1.11 1.03
N ASN A 95 8.12 -2.05 1.85
CA ASN A 95 8.85 -2.49 3.03
C ASN A 95 10.13 -3.23 2.64
N LYS A 96 10.09 -4.06 1.58
CA LYS A 96 11.27 -4.74 1.04
C LYS A 96 12.32 -3.78 0.50
N SER A 97 11.91 -2.68 -0.14
CA SER A 97 12.87 -1.67 -0.59
C SER A 97 13.58 -0.97 0.58
N LYS A 98 12.88 -0.74 1.70
CA LYS A 98 13.46 -0.17 2.93
C LYS A 98 14.44 -1.13 3.62
N GLU A 99 14.16 -2.44 3.57
CA GLU A 99 15.11 -3.48 4.04
C GLU A 99 16.39 -3.52 3.20
N SER A 100 16.35 -3.04 1.95
CA SER A 100 17.50 -3.00 1.03
C SER A 100 18.41 -1.78 1.25
N GLY A 101 18.19 -1.01 2.32
CA GLY A 101 18.99 0.15 2.69
C GLY A 101 18.29 1.49 2.45
N SER A 102 19.03 2.58 2.65
CA SER A 102 18.51 3.96 2.53
C SER A 102 18.40 4.44 1.08
N LEU A 103 17.64 3.71 0.27
CA LEU A 103 17.32 4.09 -1.11
C LEU A 103 16.58 5.44 -1.14
N SER A 104 16.81 6.22 -2.20
CA SER A 104 16.06 7.44 -2.44
C SER A 104 14.56 7.13 -2.65
N PRO A 105 13.63 8.07 -2.43
CA PRO A 105 12.21 7.83 -2.70
C PRO A 105 11.92 7.37 -4.14
N ALA A 106 12.69 7.87 -5.12
CA ALA A 106 12.58 7.45 -6.50
C ALA A 106 13.04 6.00 -6.69
N ASP A 107 14.19 5.62 -6.12
CA ASP A 107 14.71 4.25 -6.20
C ASP A 107 13.84 3.26 -5.42
N GLN A 108 13.22 3.68 -4.31
CA GLN A 108 12.24 2.86 -3.59
C GLN A 108 11.02 2.55 -4.46
N LYS A 109 10.53 3.53 -5.24
CA LYS A 109 9.44 3.34 -6.20
C LYS A 109 9.85 2.38 -7.32
N VAL A 110 11.05 2.55 -7.88
CA VAL A 110 11.59 1.64 -8.91
C VAL A 110 11.71 0.22 -8.37
N TYR A 111 12.31 0.05 -7.20
CA TYR A 111 12.45 -1.23 -6.52
C TYR A 111 11.09 -1.91 -6.35
N ALA A 112 10.11 -1.17 -5.79
CA ALA A 112 8.79 -1.73 -5.51
C ALA A 112 8.07 -2.16 -6.80
N LEU A 113 8.10 -1.33 -7.85
CA LEU A 113 7.50 -1.69 -9.15
C LEU A 113 8.19 -2.89 -9.78
N TYR A 114 9.52 -2.97 -9.71
CA TYR A 114 10.26 -4.10 -10.26
C TYR A 114 9.94 -5.40 -9.51
N TYR A 115 9.88 -5.35 -8.17
CA TYR A 115 9.46 -6.45 -7.32
C TYR A 115 8.04 -6.93 -7.66
N LEU A 116 7.09 -6.01 -7.80
CA LEU A 116 5.69 -6.30 -8.10
C LEU A 116 5.47 -6.90 -9.49
N ASN A 117 6.40 -6.68 -10.42
CA ASN A 117 6.38 -7.28 -11.76
C ASN A 117 7.15 -8.61 -11.85
N GLY A 118 7.54 -9.20 -10.72
CA GLY A 118 8.15 -10.52 -10.68
C GLY A 118 9.67 -10.53 -10.67
N GLY A 119 10.33 -9.37 -10.69
CA GLY A 119 11.80 -9.24 -10.70
C GLY A 119 12.47 -9.52 -9.34
N ARG A 120 11.88 -10.41 -8.53
CA ARG A 120 12.36 -10.70 -7.18
C ARG A 120 13.74 -11.37 -7.20
N GLN A 121 13.99 -12.25 -8.17
CA GLN A 121 15.26 -12.99 -8.24
C GLN A 121 16.43 -12.05 -8.51
N GLU A 122 16.25 -11.09 -9.42
CA GLU A 122 17.25 -10.09 -9.76
C GLU A 122 17.47 -9.12 -8.59
N LEU A 123 16.40 -8.74 -7.87
CA LEU A 123 16.50 -7.91 -6.68
C LEU A 123 17.26 -8.58 -5.53
N GLU A 124 17.21 -9.91 -5.46
CA GLU A 124 17.92 -10.71 -4.45
C GLU A 124 19.28 -11.22 -4.95
N SER A 125 19.65 -10.91 -6.20
CA SER A 125 20.88 -11.40 -6.86
C SER A 125 22.15 -10.77 -6.27
N ASP A 126 23.25 -11.53 -6.33
CA ASP A 126 24.55 -11.02 -5.87
C ASP A 126 25.09 -9.91 -6.77
N ALA A 127 24.71 -9.91 -8.05
CA ALA A 127 25.05 -8.85 -8.99
C ALA A 127 24.43 -7.51 -8.58
N LEU A 128 23.15 -7.50 -8.17
CA LEU A 128 22.53 -6.29 -7.66
C LEU A 128 23.12 -5.89 -6.30
N LYS A 129 23.34 -6.85 -5.38
CA LYS A 129 23.98 -6.55 -4.08
C LYS A 129 25.34 -5.88 -4.25
N ALA A 130 26.14 -6.30 -5.23
CA ALA A 130 27.44 -5.69 -5.54
C ALA A 130 27.30 -4.27 -6.13
N ALA A 131 26.23 -3.98 -6.85
CA ALA A 131 25.97 -2.66 -7.44
C ALA A 131 25.26 -1.68 -6.47
N LEU A 132 24.56 -2.20 -5.46
CA LEU A 132 23.73 -1.45 -4.52
C LEU A 132 24.47 -0.31 -3.79
N PRO A 133 25.75 -0.45 -3.37
CA PRO A 133 26.48 0.67 -2.76
C PRO A 133 26.56 1.91 -3.67
N LYS A 134 26.65 1.74 -4.99
CA LYS A 134 26.67 2.86 -5.94
C LYS A 134 25.32 3.59 -6.02
N VAL A 135 24.24 2.86 -5.82
CA VAL A 135 22.87 3.41 -5.74
C VAL A 135 22.67 4.17 -4.44
N LEU A 136 23.09 3.57 -3.32
CA LEU A 136 22.98 4.17 -1.99
C LEU A 136 23.79 5.47 -1.88
N ASN A 137 24.99 5.50 -2.50
CA ASN A 137 25.82 6.71 -2.59
C ASN A 137 25.36 7.70 -3.66
N ARG A 138 24.22 7.47 -4.31
CA ARG A 138 23.62 8.31 -5.36
C ARG A 138 24.53 8.54 -6.57
N THR A 139 25.48 7.63 -6.80
CA THR A 139 26.38 7.67 -7.96
C THR A 139 25.70 7.11 -9.22
N ARG A 140 24.70 6.23 -9.04
CA ARG A 140 23.84 5.69 -10.11
C ARG A 140 22.42 5.56 -9.61
N SER A 141 21.43 5.59 -10.50
CA SER A 141 20.06 5.23 -10.14
C SER A 141 19.87 3.71 -10.11
N LEU A 142 18.88 3.23 -9.36
CA LEU A 142 18.52 1.80 -9.38
C LEU A 142 18.04 1.37 -10.76
N ALA A 143 17.32 2.24 -11.47
CA ALA A 143 16.84 1.97 -12.82
C ALA A 143 18.01 1.69 -13.80
N GLU A 144 19.05 2.52 -13.78
CA GLU A 144 20.26 2.29 -14.59
C GLU A 144 20.92 0.96 -14.27
N VAL A 145 21.04 0.61 -12.99
CA VAL A 145 21.66 -0.65 -12.58
C VAL A 145 20.85 -1.84 -13.09
N LEU A 146 19.52 -1.82 -12.97
CA LEU A 146 18.66 -2.90 -13.44
C LEU A 146 18.70 -3.06 -14.96
N VAL A 147 18.76 -1.96 -15.73
CA VAL A 147 18.91 -2.01 -17.20
C VAL A 147 20.25 -2.65 -17.57
N ASN A 148 21.35 -2.19 -16.97
CA ASN A 148 22.68 -2.75 -17.25
C ASN A 148 22.76 -4.25 -16.93
N LEU A 149 22.13 -4.68 -15.84
CA LEU A 149 22.12 -6.10 -15.45
C LEU A 149 21.34 -6.97 -16.45
N ALA A 150 20.23 -6.47 -16.99
CA ALA A 150 19.45 -7.17 -18.01
C ALA A 150 20.23 -7.30 -19.34
N GLU A 151 21.05 -6.31 -19.69
CA GLU A 151 21.86 -6.34 -20.92
C GLU A 151 23.05 -7.30 -20.84
N THR A 152 23.62 -7.53 -19.66
CA THR A 152 24.73 -8.50 -19.46
C THR A 152 24.32 -9.97 -19.47
N GLN A 153 23.03 -10.30 -19.55
CA GLN A 153 22.52 -11.68 -19.56
C GLN A 153 22.36 -12.28 -20.97
N TYR A 154 22.76 -11.55 -22.02
CA TYR A 154 22.72 -11.98 -23.42
C TYR A 154 24.10 -11.98 -24.08
#